data_AF-A0A1V6SGC9-F1
#
_entry.id   AF-A0A1V6SGC9-F1
#
_cell.length_a   1.000
_cell.length_b   1.000
_cell.length_c   1.000
_cell.angle_alpha   90.00
_cell.angle_beta   90.00
_cell.angle_gamma   90.00
#
_symmetry.space_group_name_H-M   'P 1'
#
loop_
_entity.id
_entity.type
_entity.pdbx_description
1 polymer ?
#
loop_
_entity_poly.entity_id
_entity_poly.type
_entity_poly.pdbx_seq_one_letter_code
_entity_poly.pdbx_strand_id
1 'polypeptide(L)'
;MKSIVSLAAFAGVSLAQNSIIGLPTAGQNLSKGSNMAIQVERPNSLTGSTEIAVMIGISSCVSTACRPAAEVMGTILYHGDFDPQYYEASQPPYQNFTITVPNLIPAGDAQINIAHVALVGAGAFPYLETLNRTVVVI
;
A
#
# COMPACT_ATOMS: atom_id res chain seq x y z
N MET A 1 -20.53 12.83 32.10
CA MET A 1 -20.76 11.73 31.13
C MET A 1 -20.99 12.17 29.68
N LYS A 2 -21.06 13.48 29.34
CA LYS A 2 -21.14 13.94 27.94
C LYS A 2 -19.79 14.17 27.25
N SER A 3 -18.75 14.54 28.00
CA SER A 3 -17.42 14.83 27.43
C SER A 3 -16.55 13.62 27.13
N ILE A 4 -16.86 12.44 27.67
CA ILE A 4 -16.04 11.22 27.47
C ILE A 4 -16.30 10.60 26.09
N VAL A 5 -17.52 10.73 25.57
CA VAL A 5 -17.90 10.20 24.24
C VAL A 5 -17.20 10.97 23.11
N SER A 6 -16.96 12.28 23.29
CA SER A 6 -16.31 13.12 22.28
C SER A 6 -14.83 12.78 22.08
N LEU A 7 -14.12 12.31 23.12
CA LEU A 7 -12.68 12.06 23.02
C LEU A 7 -12.35 10.77 22.23
N ALA A 8 -13.24 9.78 22.25
CA ALA A 8 -13.08 8.55 21.47
C ALA A 8 -13.31 8.76 19.96
N ALA A 9 -14.09 9.78 19.56
CA ALA A 9 -14.40 10.04 18.16
C ALA A 9 -13.24 10.69 17.37
N PHE A 10 -12.33 11.40 18.04
CA PHE A 10 -11.21 12.08 17.37
C PHE A 10 -9.96 11.22 17.14
N ALA A 11 -9.88 10.02 17.73
CA ALA A 11 -8.71 9.15 17.56
C ALA A 11 -8.70 8.39 16.22
N GLY A 12 -9.80 8.36 15.47
CA GLY A 12 -9.94 7.57 14.24
C GLY A 12 -9.70 8.32 12.91
N VAL A 13 -9.61 9.65 12.93
CA VAL A 13 -9.63 10.46 11.69
C VAL A 13 -8.27 10.67 11.02
N SER A 14 -7.16 10.28 11.67
CA SER A 14 -5.81 10.45 11.10
C SER A 14 -5.37 9.33 10.15
N LEU A 15 -5.96 8.13 10.23
CA LEU A 15 -5.60 6.99 9.37
C LEU A 15 -6.21 7.09 7.96
N ALA A 16 -7.26 7.88 7.78
CA ALA A 16 -7.99 7.99 6.51
C ALA A 16 -7.30 8.85 5.45
N GLN A 17 -6.18 9.51 5.78
CA GLN A 17 -5.44 10.36 4.83
C GLN A 17 -4.29 9.63 4.12
N ASN A 18 -3.96 8.41 4.52
CA ASN A 18 -2.85 7.64 3.97
C ASN A 18 -3.29 6.81 2.75
N SER A 19 -2.34 6.37 1.95
CA SER A 19 -2.62 5.45 0.85
C SER A 19 -2.97 4.06 1.37
N ILE A 20 -3.72 3.28 0.59
CA ILE A 20 -4.23 1.97 1.00
C ILE A 20 -3.94 0.95 -0.10
N ILE A 21 -3.63 -0.29 0.29
CA ILE A 21 -3.56 -1.42 -0.64
C ILE A 21 -4.98 -1.96 -0.84
N GLY A 22 -5.60 -1.63 -1.96
CA GLY A 22 -6.92 -2.16 -2.35
C GLY A 22 -6.84 -3.63 -2.73
N LEU A 23 -5.83 -3.99 -3.53
CA LEU A 23 -5.53 -5.34 -3.97
C LEU A 23 -4.01 -5.59 -3.89
N PRO A 24 -3.56 -6.80 -3.51
CA PRO A 24 -4.36 -7.98 -3.15
C PRO A 24 -5.06 -7.85 -1.79
N THR A 25 -6.10 -8.64 -1.56
CA THR A 25 -6.73 -8.73 -0.22
C THR A 25 -5.83 -9.50 0.75
N ALA A 26 -6.04 -9.30 2.06
CA ALA A 26 -5.19 -9.93 3.07
C ALA A 26 -5.33 -11.46 3.01
N GLY A 27 -4.19 -12.17 2.94
CA GLY A 27 -4.15 -13.63 2.82
C GLY A 27 -4.50 -14.16 1.42
N GLN A 28 -4.61 -13.30 0.41
CA GLN A 28 -4.87 -13.75 -0.96
C GLN A 28 -3.74 -14.65 -1.49
N ASN A 29 -4.11 -15.72 -2.19
CA ASN A 29 -3.18 -16.63 -2.85
C ASN A 29 -2.62 -16.02 -4.13
N LEU A 30 -1.30 -16.04 -4.29
CA LEU A 30 -0.55 -15.54 -5.42
C LEU A 30 0.20 -16.70 -6.08
N SER A 31 -0.14 -17.03 -7.32
CA SER A 31 0.53 -18.09 -8.06
C SER A 31 1.88 -17.61 -8.61
N LYS A 32 2.92 -18.42 -8.44
CA LYS A 32 4.24 -18.12 -9.01
C LYS A 32 4.16 -17.95 -10.53
N GLY A 33 4.85 -16.93 -11.04
CA GLY A 33 4.91 -16.62 -12.48
C GLY A 33 3.63 -16.05 -13.07
N SER A 34 2.55 -15.92 -12.30
CA SER A 34 1.32 -15.31 -12.79
C SER A 34 1.39 -13.78 -12.71
N ASN A 35 0.63 -13.13 -13.59
CA ASN A 35 0.40 -11.71 -13.49
C ASN A 35 -0.73 -11.44 -12.49
N MET A 36 -0.55 -10.41 -11.67
CA MET A 36 -1.55 -9.95 -10.73
C MET A 36 -1.59 -8.41 -10.70
N ALA A 37 -2.77 -7.88 -10.40
CA ALA A 37 -2.95 -6.46 -10.16
C ALA A 37 -2.66 -6.13 -8.70
N ILE A 38 -1.79 -5.17 -8.47
CA ILE A 38 -1.65 -4.47 -7.19
C ILE A 38 -2.34 -3.13 -7.35
N GLN A 39 -3.38 -2.91 -6.55
CA GLN A 39 -4.13 -1.66 -6.56
C GLN A 39 -3.66 -0.82 -5.39
N VAL A 40 -3.17 0.38 -5.69
CA VAL A 40 -2.83 1.39 -4.69
C VAL A 40 -3.89 2.47 -4.75
N GLU A 41 -4.62 2.63 -3.67
CA GLU A 41 -5.66 3.62 -3.50
C GLU A 41 -5.10 4.85 -2.78
N ARG A 42 -5.53 6.03 -3.23
CA ARG A 42 -5.17 7.32 -2.63
C ARG A 42 -6.44 8.05 -2.19
N PRO A 43 -6.97 7.78 -0.98
CA PRO A 43 -8.13 8.49 -0.46
C PRO A 43 -7.93 10.01 -0.44
N ASN A 44 -9.02 10.76 -0.61
CA ASN A 44 -8.97 12.22 -0.49
C ASN A 44 -8.48 12.64 0.90
N SER A 45 -7.52 13.55 0.94
CA SER A 45 -7.06 14.20 2.16
C SER A 45 -7.52 15.64 2.25
N LEU A 46 -7.68 16.14 3.49
CA LEU A 46 -7.99 17.56 3.73
C LEU A 46 -6.82 18.48 3.36
N THR A 47 -5.60 17.96 3.49
CA THR A 47 -4.37 18.60 3.04
C THR A 47 -4.10 18.16 1.60
N GLY A 48 -3.88 19.10 0.68
CA GLY A 48 -3.51 18.75 -0.70
C GLY A 48 -2.20 17.95 -0.77
N SER A 49 -2.14 16.99 -1.69
CA SER A 49 -0.94 16.21 -2.01
C SER A 49 -0.64 16.25 -3.50
N THR A 50 0.64 16.15 -3.85
CA THR A 50 1.13 15.90 -5.21
C THR A 50 1.86 14.57 -5.17
N GLU A 51 1.27 13.57 -5.81
CA GLU A 51 1.84 12.22 -5.87
C GLU A 51 3.09 12.24 -6.76
N ILE A 52 4.14 11.52 -6.35
CA ILE A 52 5.39 11.43 -7.12
C ILE A 52 5.56 10.02 -7.65
N ALA A 53 5.71 9.04 -6.75
CA ALA A 53 6.11 7.70 -7.13
C ALA A 53 5.69 6.65 -6.11
N VAL A 54 5.54 5.42 -6.60
CA VAL A 54 5.47 4.22 -5.77
C VAL A 54 6.55 3.23 -6.14
N MET A 55 7.02 2.50 -5.15
CA MET A 55 7.83 1.31 -5.29
C MET A 55 7.04 0.15 -4.71
N ILE A 56 6.94 -0.95 -5.46
CA ILE A 56 6.25 -2.15 -5.03
C ILE A 56 7.27 -3.29 -4.97
N GLY A 57 7.30 -3.96 -3.83
CA GLY A 57 8.14 -5.13 -3.60
C GLY A 57 7.39 -6.28 -2.96
N ILE A 58 8.01 -7.44 -2.98
CA ILE A 58 7.50 -8.66 -2.33
C ILE A 58 8.60 -9.31 -1.49
N SER A 59 8.27 -9.64 -0.24
CA SER A 59 9.13 -10.37 0.69
C SER A 59 8.50 -11.71 1.03
N SER A 60 9.28 -12.78 0.99
CA SER A 60 8.89 -14.06 1.58
C SER A 60 9.18 -14.05 3.08
N CYS A 61 8.27 -14.61 3.88
CA CYS A 61 8.42 -14.74 5.33
C CYS A 61 8.05 -16.14 5.83
N VAL A 62 8.37 -17.15 5.01
CA VAL A 62 8.12 -18.57 5.31
C VAL A 62 8.92 -19.05 6.52
N SER A 63 10.17 -18.60 6.67
CA SER A 63 11.07 -19.05 7.74
C SER A 63 10.96 -18.24 9.04
N THR A 64 10.50 -16.99 8.94
CA THR A 64 10.53 -15.99 10.02
C THR A 64 9.45 -14.95 9.75
N ALA A 65 8.94 -14.29 10.79
CA ALA A 65 7.95 -13.23 10.63
C ALA A 65 8.36 -12.18 9.58
N CYS A 66 7.38 -11.69 8.82
CA CYS A 66 7.60 -10.67 7.80
C CYS A 66 8.19 -9.40 8.42
N ARG A 67 9.29 -8.91 7.84
CA ARG A 67 9.91 -7.65 8.28
C ARG A 67 9.02 -6.46 7.92
N PRO A 68 9.06 -5.37 8.71
CA PRO A 68 8.32 -4.15 8.38
C PRO A 68 8.72 -3.60 7.00
N ALA A 69 7.75 -3.11 6.23
CA ALA A 69 8.00 -2.51 4.92
C ALA A 69 8.95 -1.30 4.99
N ALA A 70 8.92 -0.56 6.09
CA ALA A 70 9.84 0.55 6.36
C ALA A 70 11.32 0.13 6.46
N GLU A 71 11.60 -1.16 6.68
CA GLU A 71 12.97 -1.68 6.76
C GLU A 71 13.40 -2.45 5.51
N VAL A 72 12.51 -3.29 4.96
CA VAL A 72 12.83 -4.20 3.86
C VAL A 72 11.68 -4.32 2.89
N MET A 73 11.90 -3.84 1.67
CA MET A 73 10.91 -3.96 0.59
C MET A 73 10.87 -5.34 -0.07
N GLY A 74 11.98 -6.09 0.00
CA GLY A 74 12.12 -7.40 -0.63
C GLY A 74 12.53 -7.30 -2.10
N THR A 75 12.04 -8.23 -2.92
CA THR A 75 12.27 -8.22 -4.37
C THR A 75 11.45 -7.11 -4.99
N ILE A 76 12.09 -6.18 -5.70
CA ILE A 76 11.42 -5.05 -6.37
C ILE A 76 10.67 -5.58 -7.59
N LEU A 77 9.38 -5.24 -7.68
CA LEU A 77 8.48 -5.64 -8.76
C LEU A 77 8.11 -4.46 -9.66
N TYR A 78 8.07 -3.25 -9.09
CA TYR A 78 7.80 -2.01 -9.80
C TYR A 78 8.44 -0.84 -9.07
N HIS A 79 8.87 0.18 -9.81
CA HIS A 79 9.21 1.49 -9.30
C HIS A 79 8.97 2.52 -10.40
N GLY A 80 8.24 3.60 -10.08
CA GLY A 80 7.92 4.62 -11.07
C GLY A 80 6.80 5.53 -10.60
N ASP A 81 6.32 6.33 -11.54
CA ASP A 81 5.33 7.36 -11.29
C ASP A 81 4.03 6.77 -10.72
N PHE A 82 3.40 7.55 -9.85
CA PHE A 82 2.09 7.26 -9.27
C PHE A 82 1.13 8.40 -9.59
N ASP A 83 0.11 8.09 -10.37
CA ASP A 83 -0.91 9.03 -10.83
C ASP A 83 -2.30 8.36 -10.69
N PRO A 84 -2.83 8.29 -9.46
CA PRO A 84 -4.11 7.64 -9.20
C PRO A 84 -5.28 8.42 -9.81
N GLN A 85 -6.18 7.71 -10.48
CA GLN A 85 -7.31 8.30 -11.20
C GLN A 85 -8.65 7.82 -10.61
N TYR A 86 -9.69 8.64 -10.80
CA TYR A 86 -11.06 8.24 -10.48
C TYR A 86 -11.63 7.38 -11.61
N TYR A 87 -11.78 6.08 -11.34
CA TYR A 87 -12.45 5.16 -12.25
C TYR A 87 -13.93 4.93 -11.87
N GLU A 88 -14.26 5.01 -10.58
CA GLU A 88 -15.56 4.66 -10.03
C GLU A 88 -15.96 5.66 -8.95
N ALA A 89 -17.25 6.03 -8.88
CA ALA A 89 -17.73 7.01 -7.89
C ALA A 89 -17.72 6.50 -6.44
N SER A 90 -17.75 5.18 -6.24
CA SER A 90 -17.79 4.55 -4.92
C SER A 90 -16.43 4.24 -4.32
N GLN A 91 -15.34 4.47 -5.07
CA GLN A 91 -13.98 4.18 -4.63
C GLN A 91 -13.15 5.48 -4.60
N PRO A 92 -12.13 5.56 -3.73
CA PRO A 92 -11.10 6.58 -3.86
C PRO A 92 -10.37 6.46 -5.21
N PRO A 93 -9.66 7.50 -5.67
CA PRO A 93 -8.83 7.37 -6.85
C PRO A 93 -7.74 6.33 -6.59
N TYR A 94 -7.41 5.54 -7.61
CA TYR A 94 -6.47 4.44 -7.48
C TYR A 94 -5.64 4.26 -8.74
N GLN A 95 -4.57 3.47 -8.65
CA GLN A 95 -3.83 2.98 -9.81
C GLN A 95 -3.57 1.49 -9.68
N ASN A 96 -3.78 0.76 -10.77
CA ASN A 96 -3.51 -0.66 -10.88
C ASN A 96 -2.14 -0.88 -11.52
N PHE A 97 -1.30 -1.67 -10.86
CA PHE A 97 0.00 -2.09 -11.35
C PHE A 97 -0.06 -3.59 -11.66
N THR A 98 0.10 -3.95 -12.93
CA THR A 98 0.24 -5.36 -13.30
C THR A 98 1.69 -5.78 -13.10
N ILE A 99 1.92 -6.64 -12.11
CA ILE A 99 3.23 -7.23 -11.83
C ILE A 99 3.19 -8.74 -12.01
N THR A 100 4.37 -9.34 -12.21
CA THR A 100 4.52 -10.79 -12.26
C THR A 100 5.09 -11.29 -10.94
N VAL A 101 4.45 -12.29 -10.33
CA VAL A 101 4.96 -12.94 -9.12
C VAL A 101 6.27 -13.66 -9.45
N PRO A 102 7.38 -13.42 -8.75
CA PRO A 102 8.66 -14.05 -9.07
C PRO A 102 8.59 -15.58 -9.01
N ASN A 103 9.03 -16.28 -10.06
CA ASN A 103 8.99 -17.75 -10.10
C ASN A 103 9.81 -18.42 -8.98
N LEU A 104 10.88 -17.76 -8.54
CA LEU A 104 11.81 -18.31 -7.55
C LEU A 104 11.47 -17.93 -6.10
N ILE A 105 10.37 -17.20 -5.86
CA ILE A 105 9.97 -16.87 -4.50
C ILE A 105 9.50 -18.15 -3.76
N PRO A 106 9.93 -18.37 -2.50
CA PRO A 106 9.45 -19.50 -1.70
C PRO A 106 7.93 -19.50 -1.58
N ALA A 107 7.31 -20.69 -1.63
CA ALA A 107 5.87 -20.84 -1.39
C ALA A 107 5.57 -20.74 0.10
N GLY A 108 4.42 -20.16 0.45
CA GLY A 108 3.98 -19.89 1.82
C GLY A 108 3.81 -18.39 2.10
N ASP A 109 3.90 -18.00 3.36
CA ASP A 109 3.63 -16.63 3.80
C ASP A 109 4.59 -15.62 3.15
N ALA A 110 4.00 -14.55 2.63
CA ALA A 110 4.70 -13.44 2.01
C ALA A 110 3.99 -12.12 2.31
N GLN A 111 4.64 -11.03 1.96
CA GLN A 111 4.11 -9.67 2.15
C GLN A 111 4.45 -8.82 0.94
N ILE A 112 3.42 -8.15 0.40
CA ILE A 112 3.58 -7.03 -0.52
C ILE A 112 3.95 -5.81 0.32
N ASN A 113 5.00 -5.12 -0.11
CA ASN A 113 5.49 -3.88 0.49
C ASN A 113 5.35 -2.77 -0.53
N ILE A 114 4.82 -1.62 -0.13
CA ILE A 114 4.74 -0.43 -0.97
C ILE A 114 5.41 0.72 -0.25
N ALA A 115 6.32 1.41 -0.94
CA ALA A 115 6.82 2.71 -0.50
C ALA A 115 6.20 3.76 -1.42
N HIS A 116 5.59 4.78 -0.82
CA HIS A 116 4.87 5.82 -1.53
C HIS A 116 5.46 7.18 -1.16
N VAL A 117 5.80 7.96 -2.18
CA VAL A 117 6.42 9.29 -2.04
C VAL A 117 5.49 10.33 -2.63
N ALA A 118 5.26 11.39 -1.87
CA ALA A 118 4.43 12.53 -2.27
C ALA A 118 4.99 13.84 -1.70
N LEU A 119 4.51 14.97 -2.23
CA LEU A 119 4.65 16.29 -1.62
C LEU A 119 3.32 16.65 -0.97
N VAL A 120 3.32 17.07 0.28
CA VAL A 120 2.09 17.34 1.02
C VAL A 120 2.05 18.80 1.50
N GLY A 121 0.86 19.38 1.54
CA GLY A 121 0.59 20.70 2.09
C GLY A 121 1.03 21.88 1.21
N ALA A 122 0.71 23.09 1.67
CA ALA A 122 0.98 24.33 0.92
C ALA A 122 2.47 24.61 0.70
N GLY A 123 3.34 24.08 1.57
CA GLY A 123 4.79 24.18 1.45
C GLY A 123 5.44 23.04 0.65
N ALA A 124 4.65 22.09 0.11
CA ALA A 124 5.15 20.92 -0.61
C ALA A 124 6.25 20.17 0.15
N PHE A 125 6.00 19.81 1.41
CA PHE A 125 7.00 19.07 2.18
C PHE A 125 7.06 17.62 1.71
N PRO A 126 8.27 17.02 1.64
CA PRO A 126 8.43 15.63 1.22
C PRO A 126 7.80 14.71 2.26
N TYR A 127 7.02 13.76 1.77
CA TYR A 127 6.34 12.75 2.55
C TYR A 127 6.66 11.37 2.00
N LEU A 128 7.06 10.47 2.90
CA LEU A 128 7.30 9.07 2.60
C LEU A 128 6.44 8.25 3.55
N GLU A 129 5.61 7.38 2.98
CA GLU A 129 4.90 6.36 3.73
C GLU A 129 5.23 4.98 3.20
N THR A 130 5.07 3.97 4.06
CA THR A 130 5.21 2.56 3.66
C THR A 130 3.98 1.79 4.08
N LEU A 131 3.46 0.98 3.16
CA LEU A 131 2.32 0.11 3.35
C LEU A 131 2.77 -1.35 3.24
N ASN A 132 2.03 -2.24 3.90
CA ASN A 132 2.21 -3.66 3.72
C ASN A 132 0.90 -4.43 3.65
N ARG A 133 0.94 -5.58 2.98
CA ARG A 133 -0.20 -6.51 2.89
C ARG A 133 0.30 -7.94 2.90
N THR A 134 -0.18 -8.74 3.85
CA THR A 134 0.12 -10.17 3.93
C THR A 134 -0.62 -10.94 2.84
N VAL A 135 0.06 -11.90 2.24
CA VAL A 135 -0.40 -12.74 1.13
C VAL A 135 0.23 -14.13 1.26
N VAL A 136 -0.26 -15.08 0.47
CA VAL A 136 0.28 -16.45 0.45
C VAL A 136 0.74 -16.77 -0.97
N VAL A 137 1.99 -17.18 -1.14
CA VAL A 137 2.52 -17.62 -2.43
C VAL A 137 2.25 -19.12 -2.59
N ILE A 138 1.67 -19.52 -3.73
CA ILE A 138 1.45 -20.92 -4.12
C ILE A 138 2.23 -21.29 -5.38
#